data_AF-A0A7K3SIA7-F1
#
_entry.id   AF-A0A7K3SIA7-F1
#
_cell.length_a   1.000
_cell.length_b   1.000
_cell.length_c   1.000
_cell.angle_alpha   90.00
_cell.angle_beta   90.00
_cell.angle_gamma   90.00
#
_symmetry.space_group_name_H-M   'P 1'
#
loop_
_entity.id
_entity.type
_entity.pdbx_description
1 polymer ?
#
loop_
_entity_poly.entity_id
_entity_poly.type
_entity_poly.pdbx_seq_one_letter_code
_entity_poly.pdbx_strand_id
1 'polypeptide(L)'
;MEKRLLGRSGLRVSRMALGTMTWGGDTDAEEAASQLVAFVDAGGTLVDTADIYGEGESERVLGSLLGDLVPREDVVLATKAVAKRTDGPFGGGASRGALLGALDGSLRRLGTDHIDLWQLHAWDSCVPLAETLSALEYAVTSGKVRYVGVSNYAGWQLATAAAGAAATAPIVSTQVEYSLLERGVDREVVPAAEHHGIGLLPWAPLGRGVLTGKYRTGTPADSRGANSAYAGYVEHHRTDRA
;
A
#
# COMPACT_ATOMS: atom_id res chain seq x y z
N MET A 1 -16.03 3.86 -13.16
CA MET A 1 -15.93 3.95 -11.68
C MET A 1 -15.99 5.41 -11.20
N GLU A 2 -16.54 5.69 -10.01
CA GLU A 2 -16.45 7.02 -9.36
C GLU A 2 -14.99 7.33 -9.00
N LYS A 3 -14.52 8.57 -9.26
CA LYS A 3 -13.19 9.06 -8.87
C LYS A 3 -13.29 10.07 -7.73
N ARG A 4 -12.30 10.07 -6.84
CA ARG A 4 -12.22 10.95 -5.65
C ARG A 4 -10.83 11.56 -5.54
N LEU A 5 -10.75 12.74 -4.92
CA LEU A 5 -9.46 13.29 -4.49
C LEU A 5 -8.92 12.46 -3.33
N LEU A 6 -7.61 12.21 -3.32
CA LEU A 6 -6.94 11.56 -2.21
C LEU A 6 -6.53 12.60 -1.17
N GLY A 7 -7.34 12.73 -0.12
CA GLY A 7 -7.19 13.79 0.88
C GLY A 7 -7.35 15.19 0.27
N ARG A 8 -6.66 16.18 0.86
CA ARG A 8 -6.56 17.56 0.35
C ARG A 8 -5.39 17.69 -0.64
N SER A 9 -5.32 16.79 -1.61
CA SER A 9 -4.32 16.82 -2.69
C SER A 9 -4.98 16.94 -4.06
N GLY A 10 -4.17 17.19 -5.10
CA GLY A 10 -4.61 17.16 -6.50
C GLY A 10 -4.75 15.74 -7.07
N LEU A 11 -4.31 14.71 -6.36
CA LEU A 11 -4.32 13.33 -6.84
C LEU A 11 -5.76 12.81 -6.88
N ARG A 12 -6.20 12.34 -8.04
CA ARG A 12 -7.51 11.69 -8.23
C ARG A 12 -7.33 10.19 -8.39
N VAL A 13 -8.04 9.43 -7.58
CA VAL A 13 -8.03 7.95 -7.60
C VAL A 13 -9.44 7.40 -7.79
N SER A 14 -9.53 6.21 -8.36
CA SER A 14 -10.76 5.43 -8.36
C SER A 14 -11.21 5.10 -6.94
N ARG A 15 -12.53 5.01 -6.71
CA ARG A 15 -13.11 4.70 -5.39
C ARG A 15 -12.70 3.32 -4.84
N MET A 16 -12.32 2.40 -5.72
CA MET A 16 -11.73 1.10 -5.36
C MET A 16 -10.29 1.04 -5.87
N ALA A 17 -9.45 0.32 -5.14
CA ALA A 17 -8.07 0.03 -5.51
C ALA A 17 -7.89 -1.46 -5.80
N LEU A 18 -6.97 -1.79 -6.70
CA LEU A 18 -6.50 -3.15 -6.93
C LEU A 18 -5.20 -3.38 -6.14
N GLY A 19 -5.26 -4.21 -5.10
CA GLY A 19 -4.07 -4.61 -4.34
C GLY A 19 -3.44 -5.87 -4.93
N THR A 20 -2.11 -5.92 -5.03
CA THR A 20 -1.38 -6.97 -5.76
C THR A 20 -0.58 -7.91 -4.85
N MET A 21 -0.86 -7.96 -3.54
CA MET A 21 -0.08 -8.72 -2.54
C MET A 21 0.15 -10.20 -2.93
N THR A 22 -0.77 -10.82 -3.66
CA THR A 22 -0.68 -12.23 -4.07
C THR A 22 0.01 -12.46 -5.41
N TRP A 23 0.29 -11.41 -6.18
CA TRP A 23 0.86 -11.52 -7.52
C TRP A 23 2.32 -11.99 -7.47
N GLY A 24 2.65 -12.94 -8.34
CA GLY A 24 3.95 -13.62 -8.35
C GLY A 24 4.05 -14.80 -7.38
N GLY A 25 2.97 -15.09 -6.63
CA GLY A 25 2.86 -16.20 -5.70
C GLY A 25 1.56 -16.97 -5.92
N ASP A 26 0.56 -16.75 -5.04
CA ASP A 26 -0.77 -17.38 -5.16
C ASP A 26 -1.52 -16.97 -6.44
N THR A 27 -1.12 -15.86 -7.07
CA THR A 27 -1.65 -15.36 -8.33
C THR A 27 -0.51 -15.30 -9.34
N ASP A 28 -0.58 -16.11 -10.39
CA ASP A 28 0.40 -16.09 -11.48
C ASP A 28 0.23 -14.85 -12.38
N ALA A 29 1.15 -14.71 -13.35
CA ALA A 29 1.18 -13.54 -14.22
C ALA A 29 -0.02 -13.44 -15.17
N GLU A 30 -0.60 -14.56 -15.60
CA GLU A 30 -1.74 -14.59 -16.53
C GLU A 30 -3.03 -14.17 -15.81
N GLU A 31 -3.23 -14.68 -14.60
CA GLU A 31 -4.34 -14.26 -13.75
C GLU A 31 -4.17 -12.81 -13.28
N ALA A 32 -2.96 -12.38 -12.95
CA ALA A 32 -2.66 -10.98 -12.63
C ALA A 32 -2.97 -10.04 -13.82
N ALA A 33 -2.60 -10.43 -15.04
CA ALA A 33 -2.95 -9.72 -16.26
C ALA A 33 -4.47 -9.57 -16.41
N SER A 34 -5.20 -10.67 -16.24
CA SER A 34 -6.66 -10.70 -16.32
C SER A 34 -7.32 -9.79 -15.28
N GLN A 35 -6.82 -9.81 -14.04
CA GLN A 35 -7.28 -8.92 -12.96
C GLN A 35 -7.02 -7.45 -13.25
N LEU A 36 -5.83 -7.12 -13.78
CA LEU A 36 -5.46 -5.74 -14.11
C LEU A 36 -6.37 -5.17 -15.21
N VAL A 37 -6.53 -5.91 -16.31
CA VAL A 37 -7.40 -5.51 -17.43
C VAL A 37 -8.83 -5.32 -16.96
N ALA A 38 -9.39 -6.31 -16.25
CA ALA A 38 -10.77 -6.22 -15.76
C ALA A 38 -10.97 -5.02 -14.81
N PHE A 39 -9.98 -4.69 -13.98
CA PHE A 39 -10.04 -3.53 -13.09
C PHE A 39 -10.02 -2.21 -13.86
N VAL A 40 -9.12 -2.07 -14.83
CA VAL A 40 -8.98 -0.85 -15.64
C VAL A 40 -10.18 -0.65 -16.56
N ASP A 41 -10.69 -1.71 -17.19
CA ASP A 41 -11.91 -1.68 -18.02
C ASP A 41 -13.15 -1.25 -17.23
N ALA A 42 -13.21 -1.59 -15.93
CA ALA A 42 -14.26 -1.10 -15.01
C ALA A 42 -14.08 0.39 -14.61
N GLY A 43 -13.02 1.04 -15.10
CA GLY A 43 -12.60 2.41 -14.81
C GLY A 43 -11.83 2.57 -13.50
N GLY A 44 -11.24 1.49 -12.98
CA GLY A 44 -10.29 1.52 -11.88
C GLY A 44 -8.98 2.18 -12.30
N THR A 45 -8.33 2.90 -11.39
CA THR A 45 -7.04 3.56 -11.67
C THR A 45 -6.01 3.32 -10.58
N LEU A 46 -6.39 3.15 -9.32
CA LEU A 46 -5.43 2.96 -8.22
C LEU A 46 -4.98 1.51 -8.11
N VAL A 47 -3.70 1.25 -8.38
CA VAL A 47 -3.06 -0.07 -8.24
C VAL A 47 -2.01 0.01 -7.13
N ASP A 48 -2.10 -0.88 -6.15
CA ASP A 48 -1.28 -0.87 -4.93
C ASP A 48 -0.42 -2.15 -4.82
N THR A 49 0.89 -1.95 -4.72
CA THR A 49 1.91 -2.99 -4.52
C THR A 49 2.87 -2.62 -3.39
N ALA A 50 3.95 -3.36 -3.16
CA ALA A 50 5.01 -3.02 -2.21
C ALA A 50 6.32 -3.75 -2.54
N ASP A 51 7.45 -3.17 -2.13
CA ASP A 51 8.78 -3.75 -2.27
C ASP A 51 8.94 -5.12 -1.59
N ILE A 52 8.17 -5.39 -0.54
CA ILE A 52 8.18 -6.64 0.23
C ILE A 52 7.24 -7.72 -0.35
N TYR A 53 6.28 -7.36 -1.22
CA TYR A 53 5.32 -8.33 -1.75
C TYR A 53 6.02 -9.32 -2.67
N GLY A 54 6.07 -10.59 -2.24
CA GLY A 54 6.85 -11.62 -2.92
C GLY A 54 8.33 -11.26 -3.08
N GLU A 55 8.91 -10.53 -2.10
CA GLU A 55 10.29 -10.01 -2.19
C GLU A 55 10.53 -9.15 -3.45
N GLY A 56 9.50 -8.40 -3.85
CA GLY A 56 9.48 -7.52 -5.00
C GLY A 56 8.95 -8.19 -6.28
N GLU A 57 8.55 -9.46 -6.23
CA GLU A 57 8.00 -10.14 -7.40
C GLU A 57 6.67 -9.55 -7.86
N SER A 58 5.83 -9.10 -6.93
CA SER A 58 4.59 -8.40 -7.27
C SER A 58 4.84 -7.14 -8.10
N GLU A 59 5.91 -6.40 -7.79
CA GLU A 59 6.33 -5.23 -8.58
C GLU A 59 6.88 -5.62 -9.96
N ARG A 60 7.56 -6.76 -10.10
CA ARG A 60 8.04 -7.25 -11.40
C ARG A 60 6.89 -7.67 -12.30
N VAL A 61 5.94 -8.44 -11.76
CA VAL A 61 4.72 -8.85 -12.48
C VAL A 61 3.93 -7.62 -12.90
N LEU A 62 3.70 -6.65 -12.00
CA LEU A 62 3.00 -5.43 -12.37
C LEU A 62 3.79 -4.64 -13.43
N GLY A 63 5.11 -4.50 -13.27
CA GLY A 63 5.98 -3.82 -14.22
C GLY A 63 5.95 -4.45 -15.62
N SER A 64 5.86 -5.77 -15.74
CA SER A 64 5.76 -6.44 -17.06
C SER A 64 4.40 -6.27 -17.74
N LEU A 65 3.37 -5.84 -17.01
CA LEU A 65 2.03 -5.61 -17.55
C LEU A 65 1.80 -4.14 -17.94
N LEU A 66 2.52 -3.21 -17.30
CA LEU A 66 2.42 -1.79 -17.62
C LEU A 66 3.15 -1.48 -18.93
N GLY A 67 2.54 -0.64 -19.77
CA GLY A 67 3.01 -0.28 -21.11
C GLY A 67 2.53 -1.25 -22.20
N ASP A 68 2.73 -2.56 -22.01
CA ASP A 68 2.38 -3.58 -23.01
C ASP A 68 0.89 -3.94 -22.98
N LEU A 69 0.31 -4.14 -21.78
CA LEU A 69 -1.09 -4.54 -21.61
C LEU A 69 -1.98 -3.39 -21.17
N VAL A 70 -1.51 -2.58 -20.21
CA VAL A 70 -2.21 -1.40 -19.71
C VAL A 70 -1.28 -0.19 -19.82
N PRO A 71 -1.71 0.91 -20.49
CA PRO A 71 -0.93 2.15 -20.53
C PRO A 71 -0.57 2.65 -19.13
N ARG A 72 0.69 3.02 -18.90
CA ARG A 72 1.18 3.47 -17.59
C ARG A 72 0.40 4.69 -17.09
N GLU A 73 -0.05 5.55 -17.98
CA GLU A 73 -0.82 6.76 -17.71
C GLU A 73 -2.26 6.51 -17.25
N ASP A 74 -2.81 5.30 -17.50
CA ASP A 74 -4.16 4.94 -17.06
C ASP A 74 -4.21 4.56 -15.58
N VAL A 75 -3.06 4.28 -14.97
CA VAL A 75 -2.94 3.86 -13.58
C VAL A 75 -2.29 4.93 -12.70
N VAL A 76 -2.82 5.06 -11.48
CA VAL A 76 -2.15 5.67 -10.35
C VAL A 76 -1.40 4.55 -9.62
N LEU A 77 -0.08 4.53 -9.78
CA LEU A 77 0.79 3.49 -9.24
C LEU A 77 1.21 3.83 -7.81
N ALA A 78 0.75 3.02 -6.86
CA ALA A 78 1.15 3.09 -5.47
C ALA A 78 2.09 1.93 -5.10
N THR A 79 3.24 2.24 -4.50
CA THR A 79 4.11 1.24 -3.88
C THR A 79 4.59 1.70 -2.50
N LYS A 80 5.23 0.79 -1.77
CA LYS A 80 5.63 0.99 -0.37
C LYS A 80 7.09 0.59 -0.15
N ALA A 81 7.73 1.26 0.78
CA ALA A 81 9.05 0.94 1.31
C ALA A 81 8.99 0.72 2.83
N VAL A 82 10.13 0.49 3.50
CA VAL A 82 10.25 0.07 4.93
C VAL A 82 10.14 -1.45 5.10
N ALA A 83 10.40 -2.24 4.06
CA ALA A 83 10.66 -3.67 4.19
C ALA A 83 11.74 -3.92 5.27
N LYS A 84 11.53 -4.87 6.18
CA LYS A 84 12.58 -5.33 7.09
C LYS A 84 13.55 -6.22 6.31
N ARG A 85 14.77 -5.73 6.10
CA ARG A 85 15.81 -6.38 5.32
C ARG A 85 17.13 -6.31 6.06
N THR A 86 17.95 -7.35 5.93
CA THR A 86 19.26 -7.44 6.57
C THR A 86 20.41 -7.42 5.56
N ASP A 87 20.10 -7.35 4.27
CA ASP A 87 21.09 -7.30 3.19
C ASP A 87 21.61 -5.88 2.92
N GLY A 88 22.88 -5.79 2.53
CA GLY A 88 23.54 -4.53 2.17
C GLY A 88 23.86 -3.61 3.35
N PRO A 89 24.58 -2.50 3.09
CA PRO A 89 25.08 -1.60 4.14
C PRO A 89 24.00 -0.79 4.86
N PHE A 90 22.81 -0.66 4.28
CA PHE A 90 21.70 0.10 4.84
C PHE A 90 20.56 -0.79 5.38
N GLY A 91 20.58 -2.10 5.07
CA GLY A 91 19.47 -3.00 5.39
C GLY A 91 18.14 -2.47 4.86
N GLY A 92 17.08 -2.78 5.60
CA GLY A 92 15.74 -2.22 5.41
C GLY A 92 15.38 -1.15 6.44
N GLY A 93 14.09 -0.81 6.51
CA GLY A 93 13.57 0.19 7.45
C GLY A 93 13.44 1.59 6.86
N ALA A 94 13.28 2.59 7.72
CA ALA A 94 12.94 3.96 7.31
C ALA A 94 14.14 4.93 7.31
N SER A 95 15.37 4.43 7.38
CA SER A 95 16.58 5.25 7.24
C SER A 95 16.66 5.84 5.85
N ARG A 96 17.29 7.02 5.71
CA ARG A 96 17.38 7.70 4.42
C ARG A 96 18.02 6.81 3.34
N GLY A 97 19.11 6.12 3.68
CA GLY A 97 19.80 5.22 2.76
C GLY A 97 18.92 4.05 2.32
N ALA A 98 18.23 3.39 3.27
CA ALA A 98 17.33 2.28 2.98
C ALA A 98 16.14 2.72 2.11
N LEU A 99 15.52 3.86 2.42
CA LEU A 99 14.38 4.39 1.67
C LEU A 99 14.74 4.75 0.23
N LEU A 100 15.86 5.45 0.01
CA LEU A 100 16.27 5.82 -1.35
C LEU A 100 16.70 4.58 -2.17
N GLY A 101 17.39 3.63 -1.53
CA GLY A 101 17.72 2.35 -2.16
C GLY A 101 16.46 1.53 -2.53
N ALA A 102 15.46 1.51 -1.64
CA ALA A 102 14.19 0.84 -1.89
C ALA A 102 13.42 1.49 -3.04
N LEU A 103 13.35 2.83 -3.09
CA LEU A 103 12.72 3.57 -4.18
C LEU A 103 13.36 3.23 -5.53
N ASP A 104 14.69 3.28 -5.62
CA ASP A 104 15.41 2.94 -6.84
C ASP A 104 15.19 1.47 -7.24
N GLY A 105 15.07 0.56 -6.26
CA GLY A 105 14.72 -0.83 -6.47
C GLY A 105 13.33 -1.01 -7.06
N SER A 106 12.32 -0.34 -6.48
CA SER A 106 10.94 -0.38 -6.95
C SER A 106 10.81 0.18 -8.36
N LEU A 107 11.40 1.35 -8.65
CA LEU A 107 11.41 1.94 -10.00
C LEU A 107 11.98 0.98 -11.05
N ARG A 108 13.09 0.29 -10.73
CA ARG A 108 13.68 -0.72 -11.61
C ARG A 108 12.75 -1.92 -11.84
N ARG A 109 12.13 -2.45 -10.80
CA ARG A 109 11.23 -3.62 -10.92
C ARG A 109 9.93 -3.27 -11.66
N LEU A 110 9.40 -2.07 -11.43
CA LEU A 110 8.18 -1.56 -12.07
C LEU A 110 8.42 -1.02 -13.49
N GLY A 111 9.68 -0.88 -13.93
CA GLY A 111 10.00 -0.40 -15.28
C GLY A 111 9.56 1.04 -15.56
N THR A 112 9.49 1.89 -14.53
CA THR A 112 9.00 3.28 -14.63
C THR A 112 10.01 4.26 -14.04
N ASP A 113 9.97 5.51 -14.46
CA ASP A 113 10.81 6.60 -13.96
C ASP A 113 10.22 7.32 -12.74
N HIS A 114 8.92 7.11 -12.48
CA HIS A 114 8.23 7.68 -11.33
C HIS A 114 7.14 6.78 -10.73
N ILE A 115 6.91 7.00 -9.44
CA ILE A 115 5.80 6.46 -8.64
C ILE A 115 4.79 7.59 -8.36
N ASP A 116 3.49 7.32 -8.51
CA ASP A 116 2.47 8.32 -8.23
C ASP A 116 2.25 8.50 -6.73
N LEU A 117 2.18 7.41 -5.98
CA LEU A 117 2.04 7.43 -4.52
C LEU A 117 3.06 6.50 -3.86
N TRP A 118 4.05 7.05 -3.19
CA TRP A 118 5.04 6.26 -2.44
C TRP A 118 4.76 6.32 -0.94
N GLN A 119 4.57 5.15 -0.33
CA GLN A 119 4.09 5.06 1.06
C GLN A 119 5.13 4.43 1.99
N LEU A 120 5.25 4.95 3.21
CA LEU A 120 6.01 4.28 4.27
C LEU A 120 5.17 3.14 4.86
N HIS A 121 5.58 1.89 4.68
CA HIS A 121 4.75 0.72 4.97
C HIS A 121 4.47 0.50 6.48
N ALA A 122 5.36 1.01 7.34
CA ALA A 122 5.23 0.93 8.79
C ALA A 122 6.04 2.06 9.47
N TRP A 123 5.67 2.39 10.71
CA TRP A 123 6.45 3.27 11.55
C TRP A 123 7.75 2.59 11.99
N ASP A 124 8.87 3.31 11.91
CA ASP A 124 10.17 2.86 12.38
C ASP A 124 10.61 3.71 13.59
N SER A 125 10.58 3.12 14.79
CA SER A 125 10.98 3.80 16.02
C SER A 125 12.48 3.93 16.20
N CYS A 126 13.29 3.27 15.36
CA CYS A 126 14.74 3.30 15.45
C CYS A 126 15.36 4.44 14.64
N VAL A 127 14.60 5.06 13.73
CA VAL A 127 15.06 6.13 12.85
C VAL A 127 14.44 7.45 13.28
N PRO A 128 15.23 8.54 13.43
CA PRO A 128 14.66 9.86 13.67
C PRO A 128 13.69 10.26 12.56
N LEU A 129 12.46 10.62 12.94
CA LEU A 129 11.40 10.96 11.96
C LEU A 129 11.85 12.03 10.96
N ALA A 130 12.61 13.04 11.40
CA ALA A 130 13.12 14.09 10.53
C ALA A 130 14.00 13.55 9.39
N GLU A 131 14.78 12.50 9.64
CA GLU A 131 15.58 11.84 8.60
C GLU A 131 14.68 11.16 7.58
N THR A 132 13.70 10.37 8.04
CA THR A 132 12.69 9.71 7.20
C THR A 132 11.93 10.70 6.34
N LEU A 133 11.43 11.80 6.93
CA LEU A 133 10.70 12.84 6.21
C LEU A 133 11.59 13.58 5.19
N SER A 134 12.87 13.79 5.49
CA SER A 134 13.82 14.35 4.51
C SER A 134 14.01 13.45 3.28
N ALA A 135 13.88 12.13 3.45
CA ALA A 135 13.98 11.17 2.34
C ALA A 135 12.75 11.25 1.44
N LEU A 136 11.55 11.39 2.04
CA LEU A 136 10.31 11.63 1.31
C LEU A 136 10.35 12.94 0.53
N GLU A 137 10.80 14.03 1.15
CA GLU A 137 10.96 15.32 0.49
C GLU A 137 11.91 15.23 -0.71
N TYR A 138 13.04 14.55 -0.54
CA TYR A 138 13.97 14.32 -1.65
C TYR A 138 13.36 13.49 -2.78
N ALA A 139 12.60 12.44 -2.46
CA ALA A 139 11.93 11.61 -3.45
C ALA A 139 10.93 12.42 -4.30
N VAL A 140 10.19 13.34 -3.68
CA VAL A 140 9.26 14.23 -4.39
C VAL A 140 10.01 15.28 -5.20
N THR A 141 10.96 15.99 -4.59
CA THR A 141 11.70 17.09 -5.25
C THR A 141 12.63 16.62 -6.37
N SER A 142 13.08 15.36 -6.33
CA SER A 142 13.83 14.73 -7.44
C SER A 142 12.94 14.29 -8.62
N GLY A 143 11.61 14.33 -8.47
CA GLY A 143 10.66 13.91 -9.50
C GLY A 143 10.52 12.39 -9.65
N LYS A 144 11.10 11.59 -8.74
CA LYS A 144 10.90 10.12 -8.71
C LYS A 144 9.55 9.72 -8.09
N VAL A 145 8.96 10.60 -7.29
CA VAL A 145 7.68 10.39 -6.63
C VAL A 145 6.79 11.63 -6.84
N ARG A 146 5.48 11.44 -7.04
CA ARG A 146 4.51 12.55 -7.15
C ARG A 146 3.88 12.90 -5.80
N TYR A 147 3.47 11.89 -5.04
CA TYR A 147 2.82 12.03 -3.74
C TYR A 147 3.37 11.03 -2.73
N VAL A 148 3.31 11.38 -1.45
CA VAL A 148 3.76 10.52 -0.37
C VAL A 148 2.63 10.18 0.61
N GLY A 149 2.69 8.98 1.17
CA GLY A 149 1.75 8.49 2.16
C GLY A 149 2.42 7.68 3.25
N VAL A 150 1.63 7.23 4.21
CA VAL A 150 2.07 6.32 5.28
C VAL A 150 1.11 5.15 5.40
N SER A 151 1.53 4.07 6.03
CA SER A 151 0.73 2.88 6.23
C SER A 151 0.94 2.34 7.64
N ASN A 152 -0.14 1.88 8.26
CA ASN A 152 -0.13 1.24 9.59
C ASN A 152 0.47 2.14 10.71
N TYR A 153 0.20 3.44 10.64
CA TYR A 153 0.57 4.39 11.69
C TYR A 153 -0.57 4.50 12.71
N ALA A 154 -0.23 4.59 13.99
CA ALA A 154 -1.15 5.03 15.03
C ALA A 154 -1.56 6.50 14.82
N GLY A 155 -2.66 6.94 15.44
CA GLY A 155 -3.18 8.30 15.26
C GLY A 155 -2.16 9.39 15.63
N TRP A 156 -1.43 9.22 16.73
CA TRP A 156 -0.38 10.17 17.13
C TRP A 156 0.82 10.17 16.18
N GLN A 157 1.18 9.01 15.62
CA GLN A 157 2.26 8.86 14.65
C GLN A 157 1.89 9.55 13.34
N LEU A 158 0.66 9.34 12.86
CA LEU A 158 0.13 10.00 11.68
C LEU A 158 0.13 11.52 11.84
N ALA A 159 -0.39 12.02 12.97
CA ALA A 159 -0.42 13.45 13.26
C ALA A 159 1.00 14.05 13.33
N THR A 160 1.94 13.34 13.96
CA THR A 160 3.33 13.80 14.09
C THR A 160 4.04 13.82 12.74
N ALA A 161 3.86 12.78 11.91
CA ALA A 161 4.40 12.74 10.55
C ALA A 161 3.78 13.82 9.65
N ALA A 162 2.46 14.04 9.74
CA ALA A 162 1.76 15.07 8.98
C ALA A 162 2.21 16.49 9.35
N ALA A 163 2.41 16.76 10.64
CA ALA A 163 2.87 18.05 11.13
C ALA A 163 4.36 18.32 10.81
N GLY A 164 5.19 17.27 10.79
CA GLY A 164 6.61 17.38 10.48
C GLY A 164 6.94 17.39 8.99
N ALA A 165 6.02 16.96 8.13
CA ALA A 165 6.26 16.87 6.69
C ALA A 165 6.45 18.26 6.05
N ALA A 166 7.39 18.35 5.11
CA ALA A 166 7.62 19.56 4.36
C ALA A 166 6.42 19.89 3.45
N ALA A 167 6.17 21.18 3.21
CA ALA A 167 5.09 21.62 2.31
C ALA A 167 5.27 21.12 0.87
N THR A 168 6.51 20.80 0.48
CA THR A 168 6.91 20.18 -0.80
C THR A 168 6.53 18.71 -0.89
N ALA A 169 6.36 18.02 0.23
CA ALA A 169 6.03 16.60 0.31
C ALA A 169 5.04 16.31 1.46
N PRO A 170 3.82 16.88 1.42
CA PRO A 170 2.83 16.62 2.44
C PRO A 170 2.39 15.15 2.40
N ILE A 171 2.11 14.57 3.56
CA ILE A 171 1.49 13.24 3.64
C ILE A 171 0.05 13.36 3.16
N VAL A 172 -0.30 12.74 2.02
CA VAL A 172 -1.64 12.86 1.41
C VAL A 172 -2.53 11.66 1.67
N SER A 173 -1.95 10.52 2.04
CA SER A 173 -2.70 9.30 2.35
C SER A 173 -2.21 8.58 3.59
N THR A 174 -3.13 7.85 4.22
CA THR A 174 -2.82 6.81 5.21
C THR A 174 -3.51 5.51 4.81
N GLN A 175 -2.73 4.43 4.69
CA GLN A 175 -3.24 3.10 4.40
C GLN A 175 -3.31 2.27 5.68
N VAL A 176 -4.47 1.73 6.02
CA VAL A 176 -4.70 1.02 7.29
C VAL A 176 -5.71 -0.09 7.13
N GLU A 177 -5.67 -1.07 8.04
CA GLU A 177 -6.72 -2.08 8.12
C GLU A 177 -8.03 -1.40 8.50
N TYR A 178 -9.08 -1.64 7.72
CA TYR A 178 -10.39 -1.14 8.09
C TYR A 178 -11.50 -1.99 7.46
N SER A 179 -12.35 -2.56 8.30
CA SER A 179 -13.49 -3.39 7.91
C SER A 179 -14.55 -3.42 9.02
N LEU A 180 -15.62 -4.20 8.82
CA LEU A 180 -16.58 -4.45 9.91
C LEU A 180 -15.94 -5.21 11.10
N LEU A 181 -14.82 -5.91 10.87
CA LEU A 181 -14.12 -6.70 11.88
C LEU A 181 -13.04 -5.90 12.60
N GLU A 182 -12.48 -4.89 11.95
CA GLU A 182 -11.40 -4.05 12.48
C GLU A 182 -11.79 -2.58 12.34
N ARG A 183 -12.16 -1.97 13.48
CA ARG A 183 -12.62 -0.58 13.58
C ARG A 183 -11.82 0.25 14.58
N GLY A 184 -10.69 -0.25 15.06
CA GLY A 184 -9.81 0.45 16.01
C GLY A 184 -9.36 1.81 15.49
N VAL A 185 -9.17 1.92 14.17
CA VAL A 185 -8.78 3.17 13.48
C VAL A 185 -9.78 4.33 13.67
N ASP A 186 -11.05 4.05 13.96
CA ASP A 186 -12.07 5.08 14.21
C ASP A 186 -11.74 5.94 15.44
N ARG A 187 -10.96 5.41 16.39
CA ARG A 187 -10.66 6.08 17.66
C ARG A 187 -9.64 7.20 17.51
N GLU A 188 -8.67 7.04 16.62
CA GLU A 188 -7.52 7.95 16.56
C GLU A 188 -6.98 8.21 15.14
N VAL A 189 -6.95 7.22 14.26
CA VAL A 189 -6.38 7.39 12.91
C VAL A 189 -7.33 8.18 12.02
N VAL A 190 -8.62 7.84 12.02
CA VAL A 190 -9.63 8.55 11.21
C VAL A 190 -9.73 10.03 11.62
N PRO A 191 -9.89 10.39 12.90
CA PRO A 191 -9.90 11.80 13.30
C PRO A 191 -8.60 12.55 12.97
N ALA A 192 -7.44 11.90 13.13
CA ALA A 192 -6.15 12.50 12.76
C ALA A 192 -6.06 12.76 11.24
N ALA A 193 -6.49 11.79 10.43
CA ALA A 193 -6.53 11.92 8.98
C ALA A 193 -7.48 13.06 8.55
N GLU A 194 -8.68 13.15 9.12
CA GLU A 194 -9.63 14.23 8.84
C GLU A 194 -9.06 15.61 9.20
N HIS A 195 -8.45 15.74 10.39
CA HIS A 195 -7.83 16.99 10.84
C HIS A 195 -6.76 17.48 9.85
N HIS A 196 -5.84 16.59 9.48
CA HIS A 196 -4.75 16.91 8.56
C HIS A 196 -5.15 16.88 7.08
N GLY A 197 -6.37 16.45 6.75
CA GLY A 197 -6.86 16.36 5.37
C GLY A 197 -6.19 15.23 4.57
N ILE A 198 -5.90 14.13 5.23
CA ILE A 198 -5.24 12.95 4.67
C ILE A 198 -6.32 11.97 4.21
N GLY A 199 -6.16 11.41 3.01
CA GLY A 199 -7.06 10.39 2.48
C GLY A 199 -6.85 9.04 3.15
N LEU A 200 -7.94 8.33 3.45
CA LEU A 200 -7.89 6.98 4.00
C LEU A 200 -7.91 5.95 2.86
N LEU A 201 -6.97 5.00 2.88
CA LEU A 201 -6.92 3.85 1.98
C LEU A 201 -7.07 2.55 2.78
N PRO A 202 -8.30 2.01 2.94
CA PRO A 202 -8.53 0.76 3.65
C PRO A 202 -7.90 -0.45 2.96
N TRP A 203 -7.18 -1.29 3.73
CA TRP A 203 -6.80 -2.64 3.30
C TRP A 203 -7.59 -3.71 4.08
N ALA A 204 -7.65 -4.92 3.50
CA ALA A 204 -8.48 -6.06 3.96
C ALA A 204 -9.95 -5.69 4.28
N PRO A 205 -10.69 -5.00 3.40
CA PRO A 205 -12.09 -4.62 3.66
C PRO A 205 -13.03 -5.83 3.88
N LEU A 206 -12.63 -7.02 3.40
CA LEU A 206 -13.35 -8.28 3.58
C LEU A 206 -12.72 -9.20 4.64
N GLY A 207 -11.78 -8.70 5.45
CA GLY A 207 -11.08 -9.49 6.47
C GLY A 207 -10.43 -10.75 5.90
N ARG A 208 -9.66 -10.62 4.82
CA ARG A 208 -9.07 -11.77 4.08
C ARG A 208 -10.07 -12.87 3.69
N GLY A 209 -11.33 -12.49 3.48
CA GLY A 209 -12.42 -13.37 3.09
C GLY A 209 -13.35 -13.78 4.22
N VAL A 210 -13.08 -13.40 5.48
CA VAL A 210 -13.95 -13.71 6.61
C VAL A 210 -15.35 -13.15 6.42
N LEU A 211 -15.46 -11.88 6.00
CA LEU A 211 -16.75 -11.21 5.77
C LEU A 211 -17.51 -11.73 4.54
N THR A 212 -16.98 -12.71 3.81
CA THR A 212 -17.72 -13.38 2.73
C THR A 212 -18.59 -14.54 3.24
N GLY A 213 -18.42 -14.94 4.51
CA GLY A 213 -19.12 -16.09 5.10
C GLY A 213 -18.56 -17.45 4.70
N LYS A 214 -17.51 -17.51 3.86
CA LYS A 214 -16.94 -18.78 3.34
C LYS A 214 -16.37 -19.71 4.41
N TYR A 215 -16.08 -19.19 5.61
CA TYR A 215 -15.52 -19.97 6.71
C TYR A 215 -16.56 -20.49 7.72
N ARG A 216 -17.86 -20.27 7.51
CA ARG A 216 -18.89 -20.62 8.52
C ARG A 216 -18.95 -22.11 8.82
N THR A 217 -18.74 -22.97 7.83
CA THR A 217 -18.89 -24.43 7.97
C THR A 217 -17.56 -25.19 7.96
N GLY A 218 -16.42 -24.49 7.89
CA GLY A 218 -15.11 -25.10 7.76
C GLY A 218 -14.11 -24.18 7.07
N THR A 219 -12.91 -24.68 6.82
CA THR A 219 -11.86 -23.95 6.10
C THR A 219 -11.69 -24.56 4.71
N PRO A 220 -12.14 -23.89 3.62
CA PRO A 220 -11.94 -24.41 2.27
C PRO A 220 -10.44 -24.55 1.94
N ALA A 221 -10.06 -25.61 1.24
CA ALA A 221 -8.65 -25.96 1.01
C ALA A 221 -7.88 -24.91 0.18
N ASP A 222 -8.56 -24.21 -0.71
CA ASP A 222 -8.06 -23.15 -1.59
C ASP A 222 -8.22 -21.74 -0.98
N SER A 223 -8.63 -21.64 0.29
CA SER A 223 -8.87 -20.36 0.95
C SER A 223 -7.62 -19.81 1.64
N ARG A 224 -7.63 -18.51 1.93
CA ARG A 224 -6.62 -17.88 2.79
C ARG A 224 -6.58 -18.49 4.19
N GLY A 225 -7.69 -19.05 4.68
CA GLY A 225 -7.70 -19.76 5.96
C GLY A 225 -6.89 -21.06 5.96
N ALA A 226 -6.68 -21.67 4.78
CA ALA A 226 -5.87 -22.89 4.63
C ALA A 226 -4.38 -22.58 4.35
N ASN A 227 -4.05 -21.36 3.94
CA ASN A 227 -2.68 -20.92 3.71
C ASN A 227 -2.04 -20.46 5.04
N SER A 228 -0.93 -21.09 5.43
CA SER A 228 -0.24 -20.82 6.70
C SER A 228 0.19 -19.36 6.88
N ALA A 229 0.47 -18.63 5.79
CA ALA A 229 0.81 -17.22 5.83
C ALA A 229 -0.35 -16.31 6.26
N TYR A 230 -1.60 -16.74 6.05
CA TYR A 230 -2.79 -15.94 6.35
C TYR A 230 -3.70 -16.57 7.42
N ALA A 231 -3.51 -17.85 7.75
CA ALA A 231 -4.35 -18.59 8.67
C ALA A 231 -4.48 -17.91 10.04
N GLY A 232 -3.40 -17.37 10.59
CA GLY A 232 -3.43 -16.68 11.89
C GLY A 232 -4.35 -15.45 11.90
N TYR A 233 -4.37 -14.68 10.80
CA TYR A 233 -5.29 -13.57 10.65
C TYR A 233 -6.75 -14.06 10.54
N VAL A 234 -7.00 -15.08 9.72
CA VAL A 234 -8.34 -15.61 9.52
C VAL A 234 -8.90 -16.17 10.83
N GLU A 235 -8.10 -16.93 11.57
CA GLU A 235 -8.49 -17.51 12.85
C GLU A 235 -8.80 -16.43 13.90
N HIS A 236 -8.00 -15.36 13.96
CA HIS A 236 -8.25 -14.25 14.87
C HIS A 236 -9.63 -13.60 14.65
N HIS A 237 -10.07 -13.49 13.40
CA HIS A 237 -11.31 -12.80 13.04
C HIS A 237 -12.52 -13.70 12.83
N ARG A 238 -12.33 -15.02 12.73
CA ARG A 238 -13.41 -16.01 12.58
C ARG A 238 -14.05 -16.30 13.94
N THR A 239 -14.83 -15.33 14.42
CA THR A 239 -15.61 -15.43 15.66
C THR A 239 -17.09 -15.65 15.36
N ASP A 240 -17.91 -15.98 16.36
CA ASP A 240 -19.38 -16.11 16.21
C ASP A 240 -20.07 -14.83 15.68
N ARG A 241 -19.35 -13.70 15.67
CA ARG A 241 -19.83 -12.41 15.16
C ARG A 241 -19.64 -12.23 13.64
N ALA A 242 -18.93 -13.15 12.96
CA ALA A 242 -18.54 -13.06 11.56
C ALA A 242 -19.23 -14.11 10.66
#